data_AF-A0A958KWU3-F1
#
_entry.id   AF-A0A958KWU3-F1
#
_cell.length_a   1.000
_cell.length_b   1.000
_cell.length_c   1.000
_cell.angle_alpha   90.00
_cell.angle_beta   90.00
_cell.angle_gamma   90.00
#
_symmetry.space_group_name_H-M   'P 1'
#
loop_
_entity.id
_entity.type
_entity.pdbx_description
1 polymer ?
#
loop_
_entity_poly.entity_id
_entity_poly.type
_entity_poly.pdbx_seq_one_letter_code
_entity_poly.pdbx_strand_id
1 'polypeptide(L)'
;MDLEILSEWEKWTGAADGFYKAIGVSANGMGSIIGRAKRLRRDGFPAQEFKEIKVVEPAVFGPCQGIEVAWDNGKLIRFQAVNQLVDFLKKVS
;
A
#
# COMPACT_ATOMS: atom_id res chain seq x y z
N MET A 1 0.21 -10.75 9.09
CA MET A 1 1.18 -11.87 9.18
C MET A 1 1.00 -12.69 10.46
N ASP A 2 1.34 -12.19 11.66
CA ASP A 2 1.26 -13.02 12.89
C ASP A 2 -0.14 -13.60 13.19
N LEU A 3 -1.20 -12.79 13.06
CA LEU A 3 -2.58 -13.25 13.27
C LEU A 3 -3.10 -14.21 12.18
N GLU A 4 -2.57 -14.07 10.97
CA GLU A 4 -2.94 -14.91 9.82
C GLU A 4 -2.33 -16.31 9.98
N ILE A 5 -1.08 -16.37 10.42
CA ILE A 5 -0.44 -17.65 10.77
C ILE A 5 -1.17 -18.32 11.94
N LEU A 6 -1.64 -17.54 12.92
CA LEU A 6 -2.46 -18.08 14.01
C LEU A 6 -3.79 -18.66 13.51
N SER A 7 -4.50 -17.99 12.59
CA SER A 7 -5.76 -18.51 12.08
C SER A 7 -5.59 -19.80 11.27
N GLU A 8 -4.51 -19.92 10.51
CA GLU A 8 -4.22 -21.15 9.77
C GLU A 8 -3.73 -22.27 10.69
N TRP A 9 -2.97 -21.93 11.74
CA TRP A 9 -2.57 -22.88 12.78
C TRP A 9 -3.79 -23.45 13.53
N GLU A 10 -4.81 -22.64 13.81
CA GLU A 10 -6.04 -23.08 14.47
C GLU A 10 -6.88 -24.05 13.62
N LYS A 11 -6.76 -23.98 12.29
CA LYS A 11 -7.44 -24.90 11.35
C LYS A 11 -6.64 -26.18 11.08
N TRP A 12 -5.34 -26.19 11.40
CA TRP A 12 -4.47 -27.32 11.10
C TRP A 12 -4.73 -28.50 12.05
N THR A 13 -5.02 -29.67 11.48
CA THR A 13 -5.33 -30.89 12.23
C THR A 13 -4.18 -31.90 12.25
N GLY A 14 -3.10 -31.63 11.51
CA GLY A 14 -1.93 -32.49 11.38
C GLY A 14 -0.81 -32.16 12.40
N ALA A 15 0.35 -32.81 12.23
CA ALA A 15 1.53 -32.53 13.05
C ALA A 15 2.09 -31.12 12.79
N ALA A 16 2.75 -30.56 13.81
CA ALA A 16 3.34 -29.22 13.76
C ALA A 16 4.39 -29.04 12.64
N ASP A 17 5.25 -30.04 12.44
CA ASP A 17 6.27 -30.04 11.38
C ASP A 17 5.65 -29.98 9.98
N GLY A 18 4.50 -30.64 9.80
CA GLY A 18 3.74 -30.59 8.54
C GLY A 18 3.19 -29.20 8.25
N PHE A 19 2.72 -28.50 9.28
CA PHE A 19 2.25 -27.13 9.15
C PHE A 19 3.38 -26.19 8.72
N TYR A 20 4.55 -26.26 9.39
CA TYR A 20 5.69 -25.39 9.09
C TYR A 20 6.17 -25.55 7.65
N LYS A 21 6.24 -26.80 7.16
CA LYS A 21 6.56 -27.10 5.77
C LYS A 21 5.50 -26.57 4.81
N ALA A 22 4.21 -26.72 5.14
CA ALA A 22 3.10 -26.29 4.28
C ALA A 22 3.09 -24.77 4.04
N ILE A 23 3.48 -23.98 5.04
CA ILE A 23 3.56 -22.51 4.92
C ILE A 23 4.97 -22.01 4.57
N GLY A 24 5.92 -22.91 4.28
CA GLY A 24 7.26 -22.58 3.84
C GLY A 24 8.15 -21.91 4.90
N VAL A 25 7.90 -22.15 6.20
CA VAL A 25 8.67 -21.54 7.29
C VAL A 25 9.50 -22.59 8.04
N SER A 26 10.63 -22.16 8.61
CA SER A 26 11.39 -23.00 9.53
C SER A 26 10.66 -23.16 10.86
N ALA A 27 10.79 -24.33 11.50
CA ALA A 27 10.26 -24.57 12.85
C ALA A 27 10.83 -23.58 13.90
N ASN A 28 12.05 -23.08 13.65
CA ASN A 28 12.73 -22.13 14.51
C ASN A 28 11.93 -20.83 14.62
N GLY A 29 11.51 -20.50 15.85
CA GLY A 29 10.77 -19.26 16.14
C GLY A 29 9.27 -19.31 15.83
N MET A 30 8.74 -20.40 15.25
CA MET A 30 7.31 -20.46 14.94
C MET A 30 6.45 -20.55 16.21
N GLY A 31 6.94 -21.25 17.25
CA GLY A 31 6.29 -21.25 18.56
C GLY A 31 6.21 -19.85 19.21
N SER A 32 7.23 -19.02 19.04
CA SER A 32 7.22 -17.65 19.58
C SER A 32 6.34 -16.71 18.75
N ILE A 33 6.25 -16.90 17.44
CA ILE A 33 5.31 -16.17 16.56
C ILE A 33 3.86 -16.51 16.94
N ILE A 34 3.49 -17.80 17.06
CA ILE A 34 2.14 -18.21 17.47
C ILE A 34 1.83 -17.69 18.88
N GLY A 35 2.77 -17.77 19.82
CA GLY A 35 2.62 -17.24 21.17
C GLY A 35 2.37 -15.73 21.20
N ARG A 36 3.14 -14.96 20.41
CA ARG A 36 2.94 -13.51 20.26
C ARG A 36 1.60 -13.19 19.61
N ALA A 37 1.18 -13.93 18.58
CA ALA A 37 -0.11 -13.76 17.93
C ALA A 37 -1.28 -14.02 18.88
N LYS A 38 -1.22 -15.10 19.69
CA LYS A 38 -2.22 -15.39 20.73
C LYS A 38 -2.29 -14.28 21.77
N ARG A 39 -1.12 -13.79 22.21
CA ARG A 39 -1.03 -12.68 23.14
C ARG A 39 -1.64 -11.40 22.56
N LEU A 40 -1.34 -11.05 21.31
CA LEU A 40 -1.93 -9.89 20.62
C LEU A 40 -3.45 -10.01 20.49
N ARG A 41 -3.97 -11.22 20.22
CA ARG A 41 -5.43 -11.45 20.16
C ARG A 41 -6.10 -11.27 21.52
N ARG A 42 -5.42 -11.67 22.61
CA ARG A 42 -5.94 -11.56 23.99
C ARG A 42 -5.82 -10.15 24.57
N ASP A 43 -4.65 -9.54 24.42
CA ASP A 43 -4.27 -8.26 25.03
C ASP A 43 -4.75 -7.08 24.16
N GLY A 44 -5.18 -7.34 22.93
CA GLY A 44 -5.49 -6.32 21.93
C GLY A 44 -4.22 -5.75 21.29
N PHE A 45 -4.40 -4.97 20.24
CA PHE A 45 -3.30 -4.17 19.70
C PHE A 45 -3.00 -3.02 20.65
N PRO A 46 -1.73 -2.73 20.97
CA PRO A 46 -1.41 -1.48 21.62
C PRO A 46 -1.97 -0.36 20.75
N ALA A 47 -2.75 0.54 21.34
CA ALA A 47 -3.26 1.72 20.65
C ALA A 47 -2.04 2.53 20.21
N GLN A 48 -1.59 2.36 18.97
CA GLN A 48 -0.66 3.28 18.36
C GLN A 48 -1.45 4.56 18.14
N GLU A 49 -0.97 5.66 18.73
CA GLU A 49 -1.50 6.98 18.43
C GLU A 49 -1.50 7.16 16.91
N PHE A 50 -2.64 7.62 16.38
CA PHE A 50 -2.79 7.86 14.95
C PHE A 50 -1.69 8.82 14.50
N LYS A 51 -0.74 8.32 13.71
CA LYS A 51 0.30 9.14 13.11
C LYS A 51 -0.21 9.62 11.76
N GLU A 52 -0.71 10.84 11.71
CA GLU A 52 -1.10 11.49 10.46
C GLU A 52 0.11 11.53 9.51
N ILE A 53 0.02 10.78 8.41
CA ILE A 53 1.01 10.83 7.34
C ILE A 53 0.59 11.97 6.42
N LYS A 54 1.35 13.07 6.46
CA LYS A 54 1.24 14.11 5.43
C LYS A 54 1.70 13.52 4.11
N VAL A 55 0.76 13.19 3.24
CA VAL A 55 1.06 12.84 1.85
C VAL A 55 1.54 14.12 1.18
N VAL A 56 2.85 14.25 1.06
CA VAL A 56 3.44 15.22 0.13
C VAL A 56 3.19 14.65 -1.26
N GLU A 57 2.44 15.36 -2.08
CA GLU A 57 2.25 14.98 -3.48
C GLU A 57 3.63 14.73 -4.10
N PRO A 58 3.83 13.60 -4.83
CA PRO A 58 5.08 13.39 -5.52
C PRO A 58 5.29 14.56 -6.46
N ALA A 59 6.32 15.34 -6.16
CA ALA A 59 6.82 16.41 -6.98
C ALA A 59 7.37 15.80 -8.27
N VAL A 60 6.49 15.53 -9.24
CA VAL A 60 6.89 15.00 -10.54
C VAL A 60 7.44 16.14 -11.39
N PHE A 61 8.69 16.49 -11.13
CA PHE A 61 9.46 17.44 -11.92
C PHE A 61 10.29 16.68 -12.96
N GLY A 62 9.62 16.25 -14.04
CA GLY A 62 10.29 15.74 -15.23
C GLY A 62 9.84 16.55 -16.45
N PRO A 63 10.74 16.95 -17.37
CA PRO A 63 10.41 17.79 -18.54
C PRO A 63 9.44 17.15 -19.55
N CYS A 64 9.01 15.90 -19.31
CA CYS A 64 8.20 15.07 -20.18
C CYS A 64 6.86 14.63 -19.57
N GLN A 65 6.42 15.25 -18.47
CA GLN A 65 5.12 14.93 -17.86
C GLN A 65 4.22 16.16 -17.85
N GLY A 66 3.26 16.19 -18.76
CA GLY A 66 2.30 17.26 -18.92
C GLY A 66 1.26 16.90 -19.97
N ILE A 67 0.14 17.60 -19.97
CA ILE A 67 -0.93 17.41 -20.95
C ILE A 67 -0.61 18.27 -22.16
N GLU A 68 -0.50 17.65 -23.33
CA GLU A 68 -0.21 18.34 -24.59
C GLU A 68 -1.49 18.50 -25.41
N VAL A 69 -1.75 19.74 -25.85
CA VAL A 69 -2.85 20.06 -26.76
C VAL A 69 -2.24 20.58 -28.06
N ALA A 70 -2.54 19.91 -29.17
CA ALA A 70 -2.26 20.41 -30.51
C ALA A 70 -3.18 21.59 -30.78
N TRP A 71 -2.57 22.77 -30.90
CA TRP A 71 -3.22 24.02 -31.26
C TRP A 71 -2.98 24.32 -32.75
N ASP A 72 -3.71 25.30 -33.27
CA ASP A 72 -3.70 25.62 -34.69
C ASP A 72 -2.31 26.04 -35.22
N ASN A 73 -2.07 25.80 -36.51
CA ASN A 73 -0.81 26.05 -37.21
C ASN A 73 0.43 25.39 -36.58
N GLY A 74 0.28 24.15 -36.09
CA GLY A 74 1.39 23.35 -35.54
C GLY A 74 1.91 23.86 -34.20
N LYS A 75 1.16 24.72 -33.51
CA LYS A 75 1.49 25.17 -32.16
C LYS A 75 1.10 24.09 -31.16
N LEU A 76 1.90 23.90 -30.13
CA LEU A 76 1.62 22.97 -29.03
C LEU A 76 1.53 23.74 -27.72
N ILE A 77 0.48 23.49 -26.95
CA ILE A 77 0.33 24.04 -25.60
C ILE A 77 0.52 22.89 -24.61
N ARG A 78 1.39 23.11 -23.62
CA ARG A 78 1.70 22.13 -22.57
C ARG A 78 1.17 22.63 -21.22
N PHE A 79 0.35 21.82 -20.57
CA PHE A 79 -0.18 22.09 -19.23
C PHE A 79 0.46 21.16 -18.21
N GLN A 80 0.91 21.72 -17.09
CA GLN A 80 1.53 20.94 -16.02
C GLN A 80 0.49 20.27 -15.12
N ALA A 81 -0.75 20.80 -15.10
CA ALA A 81 -1.85 20.29 -14.29
C ALA A 81 -3.18 20.35 -15.06
N VAL A 82 -4.07 19.39 -14.77
CA VAL A 82 -5.42 19.31 -15.36
C VAL A 82 -6.21 20.61 -15.15
N ASN A 83 -6.11 21.23 -13.96
CA ASN A 83 -6.83 22.47 -13.66
C ASN A 83 -6.48 23.61 -14.61
N GLN A 84 -5.20 23.73 -15.01
CA GLN A 84 -4.76 24.75 -15.96
C GLN A 84 -5.36 24.54 -17.36
N LEU A 85 -5.49 23.29 -17.80
CA LEU A 85 -6.16 22.94 -19.04
C LEU A 85 -7.65 23.30 -18.97
N VAL A 86 -8.33 22.92 -17.90
CA VAL A 86 -9.77 23.21 -17.72
C VAL A 86 -10.04 24.72 -17.72
N ASP A 87 -9.22 25.49 -17.02
CA ASP A 87 -9.33 26.95 -17.00
C ASP A 87 -9.07 27.59 -18.37
N PHE A 88 -8.12 27.04 -19.14
CA PHE A 88 -7.89 27.46 -20.51
C PHE A 88 -9.11 27.17 -21.40
N LEU A 89 -9.63 25.93 -21.39
CA LEU A 89 -10.78 25.53 -22.19
C LEU A 89 -12.02 26.36 -21.88
N LYS A 90 -12.26 26.70 -20.61
CA LYS A 90 -13.36 27.59 -20.22
C LYS A 90 -13.24 29.01 -20.78
N LYS A 91 -12.01 29.50 -21.00
CA LYS A 91 -11.77 30.85 -21.54
C LYS A 91 -11.84 30.91 -23.06
N VAL A 92 -11.51 29.81 -23.74
CA VAL A 92 -11.53 29.73 -25.21
C VAL A 92 -12.84 29.16 -25.77
N SER A 93 -13.71 28.61 -24.91
CA SER A 93 -15.07 28.20 -25.24
C SER A 93 -16.03 29.38 -25.35
#